data_AF-A0AA40F0W6-F1
#
_entry.id   AF-A0AA40F0W6-F1
#
_cell.length_a   1.000
_cell.length_b   1.000
_cell.length_c   1.000
_cell.angle_alpha   90.00
_cell.angle_beta   90.00
_cell.angle_gamma   90.00
#
_symmetry.space_group_name_H-M   'P 1'
#
loop_
_entity.id
_entity.type
_entity.pdbx_description
1 polymer ?
#
loop_
_entity_poly.entity_id
_entity_poly.type
_entity_poly.pdbx_seq_one_letter_code
_entity_poly.pdbx_strand_id
1 'polypeptide(L)' 'MPPMPNRGPVGPSTADKLKMGAMMGGTVGTIIGFIFGTVNIFRYGAGPNGIMRTLGQYMLGSGATFG' A
#
# COMPACT_ATOMS: atom_id res chain seq x y z
N MET A 1 -20.53 -15.17 -42.49
CA MET A 1 -20.84 -14.74 -41.10
C MET A 1 -20.29 -13.33 -40.94
N PRO A 2 -21.10 -12.32 -40.55
CA PRO A 2 -20.59 -10.98 -40.32
C PRO A 2 -19.64 -10.96 -39.11
N PRO A 3 -18.52 -10.23 -39.15
CA PRO A 3 -17.60 -10.14 -38.02
C PRO A 3 -18.27 -9.47 -36.82
N MET A 4 -18.21 -10.13 -35.68
CA MET A 4 -18.72 -9.60 -34.41
C MET A 4 -17.96 -8.30 -34.08
N PRO A 5 -18.65 -7.21 -33.71
CA PRO A 5 -18.00 -5.99 -33.26
C PRO A 5 -17.12 -6.29 -32.05
N ASN A 6 -15.80 -6.24 -32.25
CA ASN A 6 -14.82 -6.30 -31.18
C ASN A 6 -14.94 -5.02 -30.35
N ARG A 7 -15.81 -5.02 -29.33
CA ARG A 7 -15.74 -4.05 -28.24
C ARG A 7 -14.38 -4.27 -27.57
N GLY A 8 -13.39 -3.48 -27.99
CA GLY A 8 -12.08 -3.46 -27.36
C GLY A 8 -12.21 -3.28 -25.84
N PRO A 9 -11.23 -3.76 -25.06
CA PRO A 9 -11.29 -3.69 -23.60
C PRO A 9 -11.62 -2.27 -23.15
N VAL A 10 -12.70 -2.13 -22.40
CA VAL A 10 -13.13 -0.87 -21.79
C VAL A 10 -11.96 -0.36 -20.97
N GLY A 11 -11.39 0.79 -21.37
CA GLY A 11 -10.23 1.37 -20.68
C GLY A 11 -10.53 1.55 -19.19
N PRO A 12 -9.61 1.17 -18.29
CA PRO A 12 -9.88 1.20 -16.85
C PRO A 12 -10.28 2.61 -16.43
N SER A 13 -11.45 2.73 -15.80
CA SER A 13 -11.99 4.01 -15.36
C SER A 13 -11.04 4.66 -14.36
N THR A 14 -11.12 5.98 -14.18
CA THR A 14 -10.29 6.69 -13.18
C THR A 14 -10.45 6.06 -11.78
N ALA A 15 -11.64 5.53 -11.48
CA ALA A 15 -11.90 4.75 -10.26
C ALA A 15 -11.16 3.39 -10.23
N ASP A 16 -11.07 2.68 -11.35
CA ASP A 16 -10.31 1.42 -11.43
C ASP A 16 -8.81 1.66 -11.29
N LYS A 17 -8.30 2.75 -11.90
CA LYS A 17 -6.92 3.19 -11.71
C LYS A 17 -6.63 3.62 -10.29
N LEU A 18 -7.57 4.31 -9.61
CA LEU A 18 -7.44 4.66 -8.21
C LEU A 18 -7.37 3.41 -7.33
N LYS A 19 -8.25 2.43 -7.55
CA LYS A 19 -8.23 1.15 -6.82
C LYS A 19 -6.95 0.36 -7.08
N MET A 20 -6.45 0.40 -8.31
CA MET A 20 -5.18 -0.23 -8.67
C MET A 20 -3.99 0.45 -7.98
N GLY A 21 -3.98 1.80 -7.94
CA GLY A 21 -2.99 2.59 -7.22
C GLY A 21 -3.03 2.30 -5.71
N ALA A 22 -4.24 2.28 -5.13
CA ALA A 22 -4.45 2.01 -3.73
C ALA A 22 -4.00 0.60 -3.31
N MET A 23 -4.29 -0.43 -4.11
CA MET A 23 -3.81 -1.78 -3.83
C MET A 23 -2.29 -1.90 -3.94
N MET A 24 -1.72 -1.39 -5.04
CA MET A 24 -0.28 -1.51 -5.30
C MET A 24 0.51 -0.73 -4.26
N GLY A 25 0.10 0.51 -4.02
CA GLY A 25 0.78 1.41 -3.11
C GLY A 25 0.48 1.11 -1.64
N GLY A 26 -0.71 0.61 -1.28
CA GLY A 26 -1.01 0.18 0.09
C GLY A 26 -0.19 -1.03 0.51
N THR A 27 0.06 -1.96 -0.42
CA THR A 27 0.97 -3.10 -0.21
C THR A 27 2.40 -2.63 0.00
N VAL A 28 2.92 -1.76 -0.88
CA VAL A 28 4.27 -1.21 -0.75
C VAL A 28 4.42 -0.39 0.53
N GLY A 29 3.43 0.44 0.87
CA GLY A 29 3.39 1.23 2.09
C GLY A 29 3.42 0.35 3.35
N THR A 30 2.68 -0.75 3.36
CA THR A 30 2.71 -1.69 4.49
C THR A 30 4.09 -2.32 4.67
N ILE A 31 4.75 -2.72 3.57
CA ILE A 31 6.10 -3.31 3.61
C ILE A 31 7.15 -2.28 4.03
N ILE A 32 7.12 -1.07 3.47
CA ILE A 32 8.04 0.00 3.84
C ILE A 32 7.85 0.39 5.30
N GLY A 33 6.61 0.52 5.76
CA GLY A 33 6.29 0.78 7.16
C GLY A 33 6.75 -0.34 8.08
N PHE A 34 6.67 -1.59 7.65
CA PHE A 34 7.22 -2.72 8.40
C PHE A 34 8.76 -2.66 8.48
N ILE A 35 9.45 -2.39 7.36
CA ILE A 35 10.92 -2.30 7.32
C ILE A 35 11.38 -1.12 8.17
N PHE A 36 10.87 0.09 7.93
CA PHE A 36 11.25 1.28 8.68
C PHE A 36 10.87 1.18 10.15
N GLY A 37 9.72 0.60 10.46
CA GLY A 37 9.28 0.33 11.83
C GLY A 37 10.22 -0.66 12.54
N THR A 38 10.54 -1.77 11.90
CA THR A 38 11.44 -2.79 12.47
C THR A 38 12.85 -2.23 12.65
N VAL A 39 13.41 -1.53 11.65
CA VAL A 39 14.74 -0.92 11.72
C VAL A 39 14.80 0.16 12.81
N ASN A 40 13.77 1.00 12.96
CA ASN A 40 13.71 1.98 14.05
C ASN A 40 13.67 1.31 15.42
N ILE A 41 12.91 0.23 15.57
CA ILE A 41 12.81 -0.52 16.82
C ILE A 41 14.13 -1.20 17.18
N PHE A 42 14.82 -1.80 16.20
CA PHE A 42 16.13 -2.43 16.42
C PHE A 42 17.24 -1.42 16.70
N ARG A 43 17.18 -0.22 16.11
CA ARG A 43 18.25 0.78 16.19
C ARG A 43 18.08 1.80 17.31
N TYR A 44 16.84 2.19 17.61
CA TYR A 44 16.50 3.21 18.62
C TYR A 44 15.65 2.65 19.78
N GLY A 45 15.33 1.36 19.75
CA GLY A 45 14.44 0.72 20.72
C GLY A 45 12.97 0.97 20.39
N ALA A 46 12.10 0.19 21.04
CA ALA A 46 10.65 0.20 20.84
C ALA A 46 9.94 1.54 21.15
N GLY A 47 10.66 2.52 21.70
CA GLY A 47 10.11 3.74 22.29
C GLY A 47 9.22 3.45 23.52
N PRO A 48 8.68 4.50 24.16
CA PRO A 48 7.83 4.39 25.37
C PRO A 48 6.54 3.59 25.16
N ASN A 49 6.16 3.36 23.89
CA ASN A 49 4.89 2.81 23.46
C ASN A 49 4.94 1.31 23.09
N GLY A 50 6.14 0.70 23.14
CA GLY A 50 6.34 -0.70 22.79
C GLY A 50 6.41 -0.98 21.28
N ILE A 51 6.95 -2.16 20.94
CA ILE A 51 7.29 -2.55 19.56
C ILE A 51 6.06 -2.54 18.67
N MET A 52 4.96 -3.13 19.15
CA MET A 52 3.73 -3.31 18.37
C MET A 52 3.05 -1.98 18.00
N ARG A 53 3.13 -0.96 18.87
CA ARG A 53 2.49 0.34 18.63
C ARG A 53 3.33 1.21 17.70
N THR A 54 4.65 1.21 17.87
CA THR A 54 5.58 1.92 16.98
C THR A 54 5.55 1.33 15.58
N LEU A 55 5.62 0.00 15.48
CA LEU A 55 5.54 -0.72 14.20
C LEU A 55 4.17 -0.52 13.53
N GLY A 56 3.08 -0.58 14.30
CA GLY A 56 1.73 -0.27 13.81
C GLY A 56 1.58 1.15 13.30
N GLN A 57 2.19 2.15 13.95
CA GLN A 57 2.20 3.54 13.47
C GLN A 57 2.99 3.69 12.17
N TYR A 58 4.16 3.04 12.04
CA TYR A 58 4.91 3.08 10.78
C TYR A 58 4.18 2.35 9.66
N MET A 59 3.55 1.21 9.92
CA MET A 59 2.76 0.46 8.94
C MET A 59 1.49 1.21 8.52
N LEU A 60 0.74 1.78 9.46
CA LEU A 60 -0.43 2.61 9.15
C LEU A 60 -0.05 3.90 8.45
N GLY A 61 0.98 4.60 8.92
CA GLY A 61 1.45 5.85 8.31
C GLY A 61 1.97 5.64 6.89
N SER A 62 2.73 4.57 6.68
CA SER A 62 3.24 4.24 5.34
C SER A 62 2.14 3.68 4.43
N GLY A 63 1.27 2.81 4.96
CA GLY A 63 0.09 2.31 4.23
C GLY A 63 -0.86 3.42 3.79
N ALA A 64 -1.07 4.46 4.61
CA ALA A 64 -1.89 5.61 4.28
C ALA A 64 -1.22 6.61 3.32
N THR A 65 0.11 6.64 3.26
CA THR A 65 0.86 7.55 2.37
C THR A 65 0.99 6.99 0.96
N PHE A 66 1.09 5.66 0.84
CA PHE A 66 1.30 5.01 -0.44
C PHE A 66 0.05 4.33 -1.00
N GLY A 67 -0.96 3.97 -0.20
CA GLY A 67 -2.19 3.30 -0.65
C GLY A 67 -3.38 4.20 -0.95
#